data_AF-A0A1I2L7J2-F1
#
_entry.id   AF-A0A1I2L7J2-F1
#
_cell.length_a   1.000
_cell.length_b   1.000
_cell.length_c   1.000
_cell.angle_alpha   90.00
_cell.angle_beta   90.00
_cell.angle_gamma   90.00
#
_symmetry.space_group_name_H-M   'P 1'
#
loop_
_entity.id
_entity.type
_entity.pdbx_description
1 polymer ?
#
loop_
_entity_poly.entity_id
_entity_poly.type
_entity_poly.pdbx_seq_one_letter_code
_entity_poly.pdbx_strand_id
1 'polypeptide(L)'
;MRHPYENFYKAQLGTLAFAVLLAVLGLFKLEHQWIILLMFYVLAASFLFEALIELKTQNMLNAIIQLLRVLIIFLFTTILYF
;
A
#
# COMPACT_ATOMS: atom_id res chain seq x y z
N MET A 1 5.82 -3.71 26.62
CA MET A 1 7.01 -2.97 26.16
C MET A 1 6.60 -2.22 24.91
N ARG A 2 6.58 -0.87 24.93
CA ARG A 2 6.17 -0.02 23.78
C ARG A 2 7.14 -0.26 22.63
N HIS A 3 6.70 -0.91 21.55
CA HIS A 3 7.56 -1.08 20.38
C HIS A 3 7.70 0.29 19.71
N PRO A 4 8.92 0.83 19.51
CA PRO A 4 9.14 2.17 18.96
C PRO A 4 8.57 2.38 17.54
N TYR A 5 8.08 1.31 16.91
CA TYR A 5 7.54 1.28 15.55
C TYR A 5 6.04 0.97 15.48
N GLU A 6 5.33 0.91 16.62
CA GLU A 6 3.88 0.65 16.65
C GLU A 6 3.07 1.62 15.78
N ASN A 7 3.50 2.88 15.67
CA ASN A 7 2.80 3.88 14.86
C ASN A 7 2.90 3.58 13.37
N PHE A 8 4.03 3.05 12.89
CA PHE A 8 4.20 2.67 11.49
C PHE A 8 3.39 1.42 11.17
N TYR A 9 3.40 0.42 12.05
CA TYR A 9 2.54 -0.76 11.91
C TYR A 9 1.05 -0.39 11.93
N LYS A 10 0.63 0.52 12.82
CA LYS A 10 -0.74 1.03 12.85
C LYS A 10 -1.09 1.80 11.58
N ALA A 11 -0.17 2.62 11.06
CA ALA A 11 -0.36 3.33 9.79
C ALA A 11 -0.49 2.36 8.61
N GLN A 12 0.39 1.36 8.50
CA GLN A 12 0.33 0.30 7.50
C GLN A 12 -1.01 -0.45 7.55
N LEU A 13 -1.41 -0.93 8.74
CA LEU A 13 -2.67 -1.63 8.93
C LEU A 13 -3.87 -0.72 8.63
N GLY A 14 -3.81 0.56 9.01
CA GLY A 14 -4.83 1.55 8.69
C GLY A 14 -4.97 1.77 7.18
N THR A 15 -3.85 1.91 6.45
CA THR A 15 -3.88 2.02 5.00
C THR A 15 -4.34 0.75 4.30
N LEU A 16 -3.97 -0.42 4.83
CA LEU A 16 -4.43 -1.70 4.30
C LEU A 16 -5.95 -1.85 4.49
N ALA A 17 -6.46 -1.54 5.68
CA ALA A 17 -7.90 -1.54 5.96
C ALA A 17 -8.64 -0.54 5.06
N PHE A 18 -8.06 0.64 4.84
CA PHE A 18 -8.62 1.64 3.93
C PHE A 18 -8.62 1.16 2.48
N ALA A 19 -7.56 0.48 2.02
CA ALA A 19 -7.52 -0.13 0.69
C ALA A 19 -8.62 -1.19 0.52
N VAL A 20 -8.87 -2.01 1.54
CA VAL A 20 -9.96 -2.99 1.53
C VAL A 20 -11.32 -2.30 1.43
N LEU A 21 -11.56 -1.23 2.19
CA LEU A 21 -12.80 -0.45 2.09
C LEU A 21 -12.98 0.14 0.69
N LEU A 22 -11.92 0.70 0.10
CA LEU A 22 -11.95 1.20 -1.28
C LEU A 22 -12.21 0.08 -2.29
N ALA A 23 -11.67 -1.12 -2.06
CA ALA A 23 -11.93 -2.27 -2.91
C ALA A 23 -13.40 -2.69 -2.90
N VAL A 24 -13.99 -2.78 -1.70
CA VAL A 24 -15.42 -3.06 -1.55
C VAL A 24 -16.26 -1.98 -2.24
N LEU A 25 -15.94 -0.71 -2.03
CA LEU A 25 -16.66 0.40 -2.69
C LEU A 25 -16.50 0.38 -4.21
N GLY A 26 -15.32 0.05 -4.72
CA GLY A 26 -15.04 -0.08 -6.15
C GLY A 26 -15.85 -1.19 -6.82
N LEU A 27 -16.08 -2.31 -6.12
CA LEU A 27 -16.93 -3.41 -6.63
C LEU A 27 -18.40 -3.00 -6.81
N PHE A 28 -18.92 -2.08 -6.00
CA PHE A 28 -20.29 -1.58 -6.14
C PHE A 28 -20.39 -0.38 -7.10
N LYS A 29 -19.29 0.31 -7.39
CA LYS A 29 -19.22 1.49 -8.25
C LYS A 29 -18.19 1.33 -9.37
N LEU A 30 -18.31 0.27 -10.17
CA LEU A 30 -17.39 -0.04 -11.29
C LEU A 30 -17.27 1.10 -12.32
N GLU A 31 -18.27 1.97 -12.44
CA GLU A 31 -18.24 3.10 -13.37
C GLU A 31 -17.15 4.13 -13.01
N HIS A 32 -16.71 4.17 -11.74
CA HIS A 32 -15.74 5.14 -11.24
C HIS A 32 -14.33 4.55 -11.26
N GLN A 33 -13.72 4.48 -12.45
CA GLN A 33 -12.33 3.99 -12.64
C GLN A 33 -11.31 4.70 -11.72
N TRP A 34 -11.56 5.96 -11.35
CA TRP A 34 -10.76 6.72 -10.39
C TRP A 34 -10.70 6.09 -8.98
N ILE A 35 -11.76 5.42 -8.52
CA ILE A 35 -11.78 4.76 -7.20
C ILE A 35 -10.83 3.57 -7.17
N ILE A 36 -10.77 2.82 -8.28
CA ILE A 36 -9.87 1.67 -8.43
C ILE A 36 -8.42 2.17 -8.45
N LEU A 37 -8.15 3.26 -9.17
CA LEU A 37 -6.84 3.91 -9.19
C LEU A 37 -6.41 4.38 -7.80
N LEU A 38 -7.31 5.04 -7.06
CA LEU A 38 -7.08 5.44 -5.67
C LEU A 38 -6.79 4.23 -4.77
N MET A 39 -7.54 3.14 -4.93
CA MET A 39 -7.33 1.90 -4.17
C MET A 39 -5.91 1.36 -4.36
N PHE A 40 -5.44 1.31 -5.61
CA PHE A 40 -4.07 0.84 -5.87
C PHE A 40 -3.00 1.78 -5.32
N TYR A 41 -3.20 3.10 -5.36
CA TYR A 41 -2.26 4.04 -4.72
C TYR A 41 -2.24 3.91 -3.20
N VAL A 42 -3.39 3.70 -2.56
CA VAL A 42 -3.46 3.43 -1.12
C VAL A 42 -2.77 2.12 -0.77
N LEU A 43 -2.94 1.10 -1.62
CA LEU A 43 -2.29 -0.19 -1.45
C LEU A 43 -0.77 -0.10 -1.63
N ALA A 44 -0.29 0.70 -2.60
CA ALA A 44 1.11 1.02 -2.77
C ALA A 44 1.67 1.80 -1.56
N ALA A 45 0.91 2.74 -0.99
CA ALA A 45 1.30 3.44 0.23
C ALA A 45 1.44 2.49 1.42
N SER A 46 0.56 1.47 1.53
CA SER A 46 0.67 0.43 2.56
C SER A 46 1.99 -0.35 2.45
N PHE A 47 2.39 -0.75 1.24
CA PHE A 47 3.68 -1.44 1.04
C PHE A 47 4.89 -0.52 1.26
N LEU A 48 4.75 0.78 1.01
CA LEU A 48 5.77 1.77 1.38
C LEU A 48 5.97 1.85 2.89
N PHE A 49 4.89 1.86 3.67
CA PHE A 49 4.99 1.80 5.14
C PHE A 49 5.64 0.50 5.60
N GLU A 50 5.31 -0.63 4.97
CA GLU A 50 5.94 -1.92 5.26
C GLU A 50 7.45 -1.92 4.94
N ALA A 51 7.84 -1.35 3.80
CA ALA A 51 9.25 -1.19 3.44
C ALA A 51 10.01 -0.31 4.44
N LEU A 52 9.41 0.78 4.92
CA LEU A 52 10.00 1.67 5.92
C LEU A 52 10.17 0.99 7.28
N ILE A 53 9.23 0.11 7.66
CA ILE A 53 9.34 -0.73 8.85
C ILE A 53 10.50 -1.70 8.69
N GLU A 54 10.55 -2.44 7.58
CA GLU A 54 11.58 -3.46 7.32
C GLU A 54 12.99 -2.86 7.22
N LEU A 55 13.11 -1.65 6.68
CA LEU A 55 14.37 -0.91 6.62
C LEU A 55 14.85 -0.50 8.02
N LYS A 56 13.91 -0.18 8.94
CA LYS A 56 14.24 0.13 10.34
C LYS A 56 14.53 -1.11 11.20
N THR A 57 13.96 -2.27 10.87
CA THR A 57 14.29 -3.56 11.52
C THR A 57 15.54 -4.23 10.91
N GLN A 58 16.29 -3.52 10.06
CA GLN A 58 17.49 -4.01 9.34
C GLN A 58 17.23 -5.22 8.43
N ASN A 59 15.98 -5.45 8.06
CA ASN A 59 15.57 -6.55 7.19
C ASN A 59 15.56 -6.09 5.72
N MET A 60 16.75 -5.85 5.20
CA MET A 60 16.96 -5.18 3.90
C MET A 60 16.34 -5.94 2.73
N LEU A 61 16.33 -7.27 2.76
CA LEU A 61 15.71 -8.08 1.71
C LEU A 61 14.20 -7.82 1.60
N ASN A 62 13.48 -7.86 2.72
CA ASN A 62 12.05 -7.58 2.74
C ASN A 62 11.75 -6.14 2.35
N ALA A 63 12.58 -5.18 2.80
CA ALA A 63 12.43 -3.78 2.41
C ALA A 63 12.53 -3.60 0.88
N ILE A 64 13.51 -4.24 0.24
CA ILE A 64 13.68 -4.20 -1.23
C ILE A 64 12.51 -4.86 -1.95
N ILE A 65 12.05 -6.02 -1.48
CA ILE A 65 10.89 -6.72 -2.07
C ILE A 65 9.64 -5.83 -2.01
N GLN A 66 9.40 -5.19 -0.88
CA GLN A 66 8.23 -4.32 -0.73
C GLN A 66 8.36 -3.04 -1.58
N LEU A 67 9.55 -2.44 -1.67
CA LEU A 67 9.79 -1.32 -2.60
C LEU A 67 9.58 -1.72 -4.06
N LEU A 68 10.01 -2.92 -4.45
CA LEU A 68 9.78 -3.43 -5.80
C LEU A 68 8.29 -3.63 -6.08
N ARG A 69 7.52 -4.13 -5.09
CA ARG A 69 6.05 -4.23 -5.21
C ARG A 69 5.39 -2.86 -5.39
N VAL A 70 5.81 -1.85 -4.62
CA VAL A 70 5.32 -0.47 -4.77
C VAL A 70 5.58 0.01 -6.19
N LEU A 71 6.80 -0.19 -6.70
CA LEU A 71 7.18 0.22 -8.04
C LEU A 71 6.36 -0.48 -9.12
N ILE A 72 6.16 -1.79 -9.00
CA ILE A 72 5.33 -2.58 -9.93
C ILE A 72 3.89 -2.05 -9.93
N ILE A 73 3.29 -1.86 -8.76
CA ILE A 73 1.90 -1.38 -8.66
C ILE A 73 1.79 0.04 -9.22
N PHE A 74 2.75 0.92 -8.91
CA PHE A 74 2.76 2.28 -9.42
C PHE A 74 2.87 2.32 -10.96
N LEU A 75 3.77 1.51 -11.54
CA LEU A 75 3.90 1.41 -12.99
C LEU A 75 2.66 0.79 -13.63
N PHE A 76 2.17 -0.31 -13.07
CA PHE A 76 1.02 -1.03 -13.61
C PHE A 76 -0.24 -0.17 -13.60
N THR A 77 -0.46 0.58 -12.52
CA THR A 77 -1.61 1.50 -12.39
C THR A 77 -1.50 2.69 -13.31
N THR A 78 -0.30 3.23 -13.50
CA THR A 78 -0.06 4.33 -14.44
C THR A 78 -0.33 3.86 -15.87
N ILE A 79 0.18 2.68 -16.26
CA ILE A 79 -0.02 2.11 -17.61
C ILE A 79 -1.47 1.68 -17.85
N LEU A 80 -2.18 1.17 -16.84
CA LEU A 80 -3.58 0.77 -17.01
C LEU A 80 -4.53 1.95 -17.24
N TYR A 81 -4.13 3.14 -16.82
CA TYR A 81 -4.99 4.32 -16.80
C TYR A 81 -4.63 5.37 -17.87
N PHE A 82 -3.40 5.34 -18.38
CA PHE A 82 -2.92 6.17 -19.50
C PHE A 82 -2.87 5.36 -20.79
#